data_AF-A0A136KQE1-F1
#
_entry.id   AF-A0A136KQE1-F1
#
_cell.length_a   1.000
_cell.length_b   1.000
_cell.length_c   1.000
_cell.angle_alpha   90.00
_cell.angle_beta   90.00
_cell.angle_gamma   90.00
#
_symmetry.space_group_name_H-M   'P 1'
#
loop_
_entity.id
_entity.type
_entity.pdbx_description
1 polymer ?
#
loop_
_entity_poly.entity_id
_entity_poly.type
_entity_poly.pdbx_seq_one_letter_code
_entity_poly.pdbx_strand_id
1 'polypeptide(L)' 'MTSPRKLPQVLYIEDSDDARSLVRRLLADNYVVLEASNPLDGLQLAEETQPN' A
#
# COMPACT_ATOMS: atom_id res chain seq x y z
N MET A 1 11.11 -25.81 -5.39
CA MET A 1 11.68 -24.45 -5.44
C MET A 1 10.57 -23.49 -5.07
N THR A 2 10.52 -23.04 -3.81
CA THR A 2 9.51 -22.09 -3.36
C THR A 2 9.85 -20.72 -3.95
N SER A 3 8.99 -20.21 -4.82
CA SER A 3 9.06 -18.81 -5.25
C SER A 3 9.15 -17.92 -4.00
N PRO A 4 9.98 -16.87 -3.97
CA PRO A 4 9.93 -15.90 -2.89
C PRO A 4 8.48 -15.42 -2.81
N ARG A 5 7.79 -15.68 -1.68
CA ARG A 5 6.42 -15.22 -1.49
C ARG A 5 6.46 -13.70 -1.61
N LYS A 6 5.95 -13.17 -2.72
CA LYS A 6 5.71 -11.73 -2.83
C LYS A 6 4.74 -11.38 -1.70
N LEU A 7 5.12 -10.42 -0.87
CA LEU A 7 4.23 -9.92 0.17
C LEU A 7 2.96 -9.37 -0.52
N PRO A 8 1.77 -9.61 0.04
CA PRO A 8 0.53 -9.03 -0.46
C PRO A 8 0.62 -7.50 -0.50
N GLN A 9 -0.06 -6.88 -1.46
CA GLN A 9 -0.08 -5.42 -1.61
C GLN A 9 -1.35 -4.85 -0.96
N VAL A 10 -1.22 -3.72 -0.28
CA VAL A 10 -2.36 -2.99 0.31
C VAL A 10 -2.29 -1.54 -0.11
N LEU A 11 -3.36 -1.04 -0.71
CA LEU A 11 -3.55 0.38 -0.98
C LEU A 11 -4.13 1.08 0.24
N TYR A 12 -3.42 2.06 0.77
CA TYR A 12 -3.86 2.92 1.87
C TYR A 12 -3.97 4.37 1.39
N ILE A 13 -5.18 4.91 1.44
CA ILE A 13 -5.49 6.29 1.04
C ILE A 13 -5.79 7.08 2.31
N GLU A 14 -4.99 8.11 2.57
CA GLU A 14 -5.03 8.88 3.81
C GLU A 14 -4.51 10.30 3.56
N ASP A 15 -5.18 11.33 4.06
CA ASP A 15 -4.76 12.72 3.80
C ASP A 15 -3.66 13.18 4.77
N SER A 16 -3.61 12.59 5.97
CA SER A 16 -2.60 12.86 6.99
C SER A 16 -1.29 12.07 6.79
N ASP A 17 -0.18 12.81 6.66
CA ASP A 17 1.17 12.22 6.60
C ASP A 17 1.56 11.43 7.85
N ASP A 18 1.09 11.86 9.02
CA ASP A 18 1.36 11.20 10.30
C ASP A 18 0.66 9.83 10.37
N ALA A 19 -0.61 9.77 9.96
CA ALA A 19 -1.38 8.53 9.91
C ALA A 19 -0.81 7.55 8.87
N ARG A 20 -0.46 8.04 7.67
CA ARG A 20 0.24 7.27 6.64
C ARG A 20 1.56 6.68 7.14
N SER A 21 2.37 7.51 7.80
CA SER A 21 3.65 7.06 8.37
C SER A 21 3.51 5.98 9.43
N LEU A 22 2.45 6.04 10.25
CA LEU A 22 2.15 5.01 11.24
C LEU A 22 1.74 3.70 10.58
N VAL A 23 0.78 3.73 9.66
CA VAL A 23 0.25 2.53 8.99
C VAL A 23 1.32 1.81 8.19
N ARG A 24 2.19 2.56 7.49
CA ARG A 24 3.34 1.99 6.77
C ARG A 24 4.25 1.17 7.69
N ARG A 25 4.55 1.68 8.89
CA ARG A 25 5.40 0.98 9.87
C ARG A 25 4.72 -0.27 10.42
N LEU A 26 3.41 -0.22 10.65
CA LEU A 26 2.65 -1.35 11.19
C LEU A 26 2.53 -2.50 10.18
N LEU A 27 2.47 -2.20 8.88
CA LEU A 27 2.24 -3.20 7.84
C LEU A 27 3.52 -3.64 7.11
N ALA A 28 4.65 -2.95 7.29
CA ALA A 28 5.91 -3.19 6.57
C ALA A 28 6.42 -4.64 6.64
N ASP A 29 6.16 -5.34 7.74
CA ASP A 29 6.65 -6.71 7.95
C ASP A 29 5.90 -7.75 7.11
N ASN A 30 4.65 -7.45 6.72
CA ASN A 30 3.74 -8.43 6.11
C ASN A 30 3.16 -7.99 4.76
N TYR A 31 3.26 -6.71 4.41
CA TYR A 31 2.63 -6.14 3.23
C TYR A 31 3.55 -5.15 2.52
N VAL A 32 3.34 -5.01 1.21
CA VAL A 32 3.80 -3.84 0.46
C VAL A 32 2.68 -2.80 0.54
N VAL A 33 2.91 -1.72 1.28
CA VAL A 33 1.94 -0.62 1.39
C VAL A 33 2.12 0.33 0.22
N LEU A 34 1.07 0.46 -0.58
CA LEU A 34 0.92 1.47 -1.60
C LEU A 34 0.15 2.63 -0.98
N GLU A 35 0.67 3.85 -1.13
CA GLU A 35 0.18 5.01 -0.39
C GLU A 35 -0.36 6.07 -1.35
N ALA A 36 -1.50 6.66 -1.01
CA ALA A 36 -2.02 7.83 -1.71
C ALA A 36 -2.52 8.89 -0.73
N SER A 37 -2.31 10.16 -1.07
CA SER A 37 -2.75 11.31 -0.26
C SER A 37 -4.16 11.77 -0.55
N ASN A 38 -4.74 11.27 -1.64
CA ASN A 38 -6.07 11.61 -2.08
C ASN A 38 -6.69 10.46 -2.89
N PRO A 39 -8.03 10.45 -3.04
CA PRO A 39 -8.72 9.36 -3.74
C PRO A 39 -8.39 9.24 -5.23
N LEU A 40 -8.07 10.34 -5.92
CA LEU A 40 -7.76 10.30 -7.35
C LEU A 40 -6.44 9.58 -7.62
N ASP A 41 -5.40 9.93 -6.87
CA ASP A 41 -4.11 9.25 -6.90
C ASP A 41 -4.28 7.79 -6.49
N GLY A 42 -5.10 7.51 -5.47
CA GLY A 42 -5.38 6.15 -5.02
C GLY A 42 -6.06 5.29 -6.09
N LEU A 43 -7.01 5.87 -6.83
CA LEU A 43 -7.69 5.18 -7.93
C LEU A 43 -6.70 4.85 -9.05
N GLN A 44 -5.88 5.81 -9.46
CA GLN A 44 -4.84 5.59 -10.45
C GLN A 44 -3.85 4.50 -9.99
N LEU A 45 -3.42 4.55 -8.74
CA LEU A 45 -2.52 3.54 -8.17
C LEU A 45 -3.14 2.14 -8.21
N ALA A 46 -4.43 2.01 -7.87
CA ALA A 46 -5.15 0.75 -7.92
C ALA A 46 -5.21 0.15 -9.33
N GLU A 47 -5.44 1.00 -10.34
CA GLU A 47 -5.47 0.59 -11.75
C GLU A 47 -4.08 0.14 -12.24
N GLU A 48 -3.02 0.85 -11.85
CA GLU A 48 -1.65 0.57 -12.27
C GLU A 48 -1.06 -0.66 -11.58
N THR A 49 -1.34 -0.88 -10.29
CA THR A 49 -0.69 -1.93 -9.50
C THR A 49 -1.52 -3.19 -9.32
N GLN A 50 -2.85 -3.13 -9.56
CA GLN A 50 -3.80 -4.25 -9.37
C GLN A 50 -3.50 -5.09 -8.11
N PRO A 51 -3.62 -4.49 -6.91
CA PRO A 51 -3.28 -5.19 -5.67
C PRO A 51 -4.20 -6.42 -5.48
N ASN A 52 -3.60 -7.61 -5.29
CA ASN A 52 -4.27 -8.91 -5.05
C ASN A 52 -3.83 -9.53 -3.72
#